data_AF-A0A920JGA5-F1
#
_entry.id   AF-A0A920JGA5-F1
#
_cell.length_a   1.000
_cell.length_b   1.000
_cell.length_c   1.000
_cell.angle_alpha   90.00
_cell.angle_beta   90.00
_cell.angle_gamma   90.00
#
_symmetry.space_group_name_H-M   'P 1'
#
loop_
_entity.id
_entity.type
_entity.pdbx_description
1 polymer ?
#
loop_
_entity_poly.entity_id
_entity_poly.type
_entity_poly.pdbx_seq_one_letter_code
_entity_poly.pdbx_strand_id
1 'polypeptide(L)'
;MESPHNYLAVIKVVGVGGGGVNAVNRMIDAGLRGAEFLAINTDAQALLLSGAEVKIDIGRELTRGLGAGSDPEIGRQAAEDHRPEIEQAYLELTWYLSLQAKVEVPVLAPLRLSRTLRKD
;
A
#
# COMPACT_ATOMS: atom_id res chain seq x y z
N MET A 1 -6.07 10.85 -37.11
CA MET A 1 -6.89 10.97 -35.88
C MET A 1 -6.16 10.18 -34.82
N GLU A 2 -5.47 10.85 -33.91
CA GLU A 2 -4.90 10.19 -32.74
C GLU A 2 -6.06 9.68 -31.88
N SER A 3 -6.09 8.36 -31.65
CA SER A 3 -7.00 7.74 -30.70
C SER A 3 -6.74 8.36 -29.32
N PRO A 4 -7.75 8.84 -28.58
CA PRO A 4 -7.53 9.34 -27.23
C PRO A 4 -6.85 8.23 -26.44
N HIS A 5 -5.64 8.51 -25.93
CA HIS A 5 -4.92 7.58 -25.08
C HIS A 5 -5.80 7.30 -23.86
N ASN A 6 -6.47 6.15 -23.87
CA ASN A 6 -7.27 5.68 -22.76
C ASN A 6 -6.30 5.30 -21.64
N TYR A 7 -5.90 6.28 -20.83
CA TYR A 7 -5.10 6.06 -19.64
C TYR A 7 -5.99 5.32 -18.63
N LEU A 8 -5.92 3.99 -18.66
CA LEU A 8 -6.53 3.16 -17.65
C LEU A 8 -5.80 3.45 -16.34
N ALA A 9 -6.48 4.16 -15.43
CA ALA A 9 -5.96 4.43 -14.11
C ALA A 9 -5.80 3.10 -13.36
N VAL A 10 -4.59 2.84 -12.87
CA VAL A 10 -4.34 1.70 -11.99
C VAL A 10 -4.75 2.10 -10.58
N ILE A 11 -5.74 1.39 -10.03
CA ILE A 11 -6.22 1.61 -8.66
C ILE A 11 -5.57 0.57 -7.76
N LYS A 12 -4.90 1.03 -6.69
CA LYS A 12 -4.37 0.18 -5.63
C LYS A 12 -5.12 0.46 -4.33
N VAL A 13 -5.61 -0.58 -3.67
CA VAL A 13 -6.29 -0.49 -2.37
C VAL A 13 -5.39 -1.12 -1.32
N VAL A 14 -4.96 -0.32 -0.34
CA VAL A 14 -4.02 -0.75 0.69
C VAL A 14 -4.74 -0.83 2.04
N GLY A 15 -4.84 -2.04 2.59
CA GLY A 15 -5.32 -2.30 3.95
C GLY A 15 -4.16 -2.37 4.92
N VAL A 16 -4.11 -1.44 5.89
CA VAL A 16 -3.07 -1.42 6.93
C VAL A 16 -3.65 -1.85 8.28
N GLY A 17 -2.95 -2.77 8.96
CA GLY A 17 -3.35 -3.31 10.26
C GLY A 17 -4.60 -4.19 10.18
N GLY A 18 -5.04 -4.74 11.32
CA GLY A 18 -6.17 -5.70 11.36
C GLY A 18 -7.47 -5.15 10.77
N GLY A 19 -7.82 -3.90 11.09
CA GLY A 19 -9.03 -3.25 10.56
C GLY A 19 -8.96 -3.01 9.05
N GLY A 20 -7.81 -2.55 8.54
CA GLY A 20 -7.61 -2.33 7.11
C GLY A 20 -7.60 -3.63 6.31
N VAL A 21 -6.93 -4.67 6.81
CA VAL A 21 -6.94 -6.00 6.19
C VAL A 21 -8.35 -6.59 6.13
N ASN A 22 -9.13 -6.44 7.20
CA ASN A 22 -10.53 -6.88 7.19
C ASN A 22 -11.39 -6.09 6.19
N ALA A 23 -11.14 -4.79 6.02
CA ALA A 23 -11.83 -4.00 5.00
C ALA A 23 -11.48 -4.45 3.58
N VAL A 24 -10.22 -4.73 3.31
CA VAL A 24 -9.76 -5.30 2.03
C VAL A 24 -10.44 -6.63 1.74
N ASN A 25 -10.48 -7.55 2.71
CA ASN A 25 -11.18 -8.84 2.55
C ASN A 25 -12.65 -8.64 2.17
N ARG A 26 -13.36 -7.70 2.82
CA ARG A 26 -14.76 -7.40 2.46
C ARG A 26 -14.92 -6.85 1.05
N MET A 27 -13.97 -6.05 0.56
CA MET A 27 -14.00 -5.56 -0.82
C MET A 27 -13.80 -6.69 -1.83
N ILE A 28 -12.89 -7.62 -1.52
CA ILE A 28 -12.62 -8.81 -2.33
C ILE A 28 -13.85 -9.74 -2.34
N ASP A 29 -14.41 -10.04 -1.17
CA ASP A 29 -15.60 -10.90 -1.03
C ASP A 29 -16.82 -10.30 -1.73
N ALA A 30 -16.95 -8.97 -1.74
CA ALA A 30 -17.98 -8.26 -2.49
C ALA A 30 -17.75 -8.26 -4.02
N GLY A 31 -16.62 -8.81 -4.48
CA GLY A 31 -16.28 -8.92 -5.89
C GLY A 31 -15.86 -7.61 -6.53
N LEU A 32 -15.27 -6.66 -5.77
CA LEU A 32 -14.73 -5.43 -6.32
C LEU A 32 -13.63 -5.75 -7.35
N ARG A 33 -13.76 -5.23 -8.57
CA ARG A 33 -12.84 -5.47 -9.69
C ARG A 33 -12.14 -4.18 -10.11
N GLY A 34 -11.01 -4.32 -10.80
CA GLY A 34 -10.26 -3.18 -11.33
C GLY A 34 -9.41 -2.45 -10.30
N ALA A 35 -9.21 -3.06 -9.13
CA ALA A 35 -8.27 -2.62 -8.12
C ALA A 35 -7.32 -3.77 -7.78
N GLU A 36 -6.05 -3.45 -7.54
CA GLU A 36 -5.08 -4.35 -6.92
C GLU A 36 -5.16 -4.19 -5.40
N PHE A 37 -5.25 -5.29 -4.65
CA PHE A 37 -5.34 -5.24 -3.20
C PHE A 37 -4.00 -5.57 -2.55
N LEU A 38 -3.63 -4.71 -1.60
CA LEU A 38 -2.44 -4.86 -0.79
C LEU A 38 -2.83 -4.92 0.68
N ALA A 39 -2.22 -5.83 1.43
CA ALA A 39 -2.38 -5.96 2.88
C ALA A 39 -1.04 -5.77 3.57
N ILE A 40 -0.98 -4.85 4.54
CA ILE A 40 0.22 -4.55 5.33
C ILE A 40 -0.13 -4.74 6.80
N ASN A 41 0.61 -5.59 7.51
CA ASN A 41 0.33 -5.81 8.93
C ASN A 41 1.57 -6.28 9.71
N THR A 42 1.56 -6.04 11.01
CA THR A 42 2.50 -6.61 11.98
C THR A 42 2.05 -7.96 12.52
N ASP A 43 0.76 -8.29 12.34
CA ASP A 43 0.17 -9.58 12.69
C ASP A 43 0.22 -10.52 11.49
N ALA A 44 1.07 -11.55 11.60
CA ALA A 44 1.28 -12.53 10.54
C ALA A 44 0.04 -13.43 10.33
N GLN A 45 -0.75 -13.69 11.38
CA GLN A 45 -1.97 -14.48 11.25
C GLN A 45 -3.03 -13.71 10.45
N ALA A 46 -3.17 -12.40 10.73
CA ALA A 46 -4.07 -11.56 9.95
C ALA A 46 -3.69 -11.49 8.46
N LEU A 47 -2.39 -11.47 8.14
CA LEU A 47 -1.92 -11.50 6.75
C LEU A 47 -2.16 -12.86 6.07
N LEU A 48 -1.97 -13.97 6.78
CA LEU A 48 -2.26 -15.31 6.26
C LEU A 48 -3.74 -15.44 5.85
N LEU A 49 -4.65 -14.84 6.63
CA LEU A 49 -6.08 -14.81 6.37
C LEU A 49 -6.52 -13.74 5.35
N SER A 50 -5.61 -12.90 4.88
CA SER A 50 -5.93 -11.87 3.88
C SER A 50 -6.12 -12.50 2.49
N GLY A 51 -7.13 -12.03 1.76
CA GLY A 51 -7.36 -12.36 0.35
C GLY A 51 -6.56 -11.50 -0.63
N ALA A 52 -5.84 -10.48 -0.15
CA ALA A 52 -5.07 -9.55 -0.98
C ALA A 52 -3.99 -10.25 -1.80
N GLU A 53 -3.73 -9.77 -3.04
CA GLU A 53 -2.69 -10.33 -3.91
C GLU A 53 -1.29 -10.08 -3.36
N VAL A 54 -1.06 -8.89 -2.79
CA VAL A 54 0.21 -8.51 -2.19
C VAL A 54 0.07 -8.42 -0.68
N LYS A 55 0.98 -9.07 0.04
CA LYS A 55 0.99 -9.13 1.51
C LYS A 55 2.37 -8.72 2.01
N ILE A 56 2.40 -7.72 2.88
CA ILE A 56 3.64 -7.16 3.43
C ILE A 56 3.59 -7.35 4.95
N ASP A 57 4.37 -8.33 5.42
CA ASP A 57 4.66 -8.57 6.84
C ASP A 57 5.71 -7.54 7.29
N ILE A 58 5.35 -6.69 8.26
CA ILE A 58 6.23 -5.62 8.77
C ILE A 58 6.51 -5.81 10.26
N GLY A 59 7.68 -5.39 10.72
CA GLY A 59 8.03 -5.40 12.14
C GLY A 59 8.10 -6.80 12.76
N ARG A 60 8.45 -7.82 11.96
CA ARG A 60 8.58 -9.21 12.44
C ARG A 60 9.61 -9.34 13.57
N GLU A 61 10.70 -8.59 13.51
CA GLU A 61 11.72 -8.58 14.56
C GLU A 61 11.21 -7.95 15.86
N LEU A 62 10.39 -6.90 15.75
CA LEU A 62 9.82 -6.17 16.89
C LEU A 62 8.68 -6.94 17.56
N THR A 63 7.81 -7.55 16.76
CA THR A 63 6.52 -8.10 17.21
C THR A 63 6.48 -9.63 17.25
N ARG A 64 7.47 -10.29 16.64
CA ARG A 64 7.49 -11.74 16.41
C ARG A 64 6.26 -12.24 15.63
N GLY A 65 5.65 -11.36 14.83
CA GLY A 65 4.45 -11.65 14.06
C GLY A 65 3.15 -11.68 14.87
N LEU A 66 3.17 -11.20 16.12
CA LEU A 66 2.00 -11.16 17.02
C LEU A 66 1.24 -9.82 16.97
N GLY A 67 1.68 -8.90 16.12
CA GLY A 67 1.11 -7.56 16.02
C GLY A 67 1.71 -6.55 17.00
N ALA A 68 1.43 -5.27 16.73
CA ALA A 68 1.92 -4.14 17.52
C ALA A 68 1.24 -3.98 18.91
N GLY A 69 0.28 -4.84 19.28
CA GLY A 69 -0.37 -4.78 20.59
C GLY A 69 -1.11 -3.47 20.88
N SER A 70 -1.66 -2.82 19.84
CA SER A 70 -2.27 -1.49 19.91
C SER A 70 -1.31 -0.36 20.28
N ASP A 71 0.00 -0.60 20.30
CA ASP A 71 1.02 0.44 20.44
C ASP A 71 1.31 1.09 19.07
N PRO A 72 0.97 2.38 18.88
CA PRO A 72 1.23 3.08 17.62
C PRO A 72 2.72 3.22 17.30
N GLU A 73 3.59 3.26 18.31
CA GLU A 73 5.01 3.48 18.13
C GLU A 73 5.69 2.24 17.54
N ILE A 74 5.28 1.05 18.00
CA ILE A 74 5.72 -0.22 17.41
C ILE A 74 5.28 -0.30 15.94
N GLY A 75 4.03 0.10 15.65
CA GLY A 75 3.53 0.15 14.27
C GLY A 75 4.30 1.13 13.38
N ARG A 76 4.66 2.31 13.92
CA ARG A 76 5.46 3.32 13.22
C ARG A 76 6.86 2.79 12.90
N GLN A 77 7.56 2.26 13.91
CA GLN A 77 8.91 1.72 13.72
C GLN A 77 8.90 0.55 12.73
N ALA A 78 7.93 -0.36 12.85
CA ALA A 78 7.77 -1.47 11.91
C ALA A 78 7.64 -0.99 10.46
N ALA A 79 6.85 0.06 10.22
CA ALA A 79 6.65 0.62 8.88
C ALA A 79 7.88 1.38 8.37
N GLU A 80 8.64 2.04 9.25
CA GLU A 80 9.89 2.72 8.89
C GLU A 80 10.99 1.74 8.51
N ASP A 81 11.15 0.67 9.29
CA ASP A 81 12.14 -0.38 9.03
C ASP A 81 11.85 -1.12 7.72
N HIS A 82 10.59 -1.18 7.30
CA HIS A 82 10.14 -1.87 6.08
C HIS A 82 9.69 -0.90 4.98
N ARG A 83 10.12 0.37 5.05
CA ARG A 83 9.82 1.39 4.04
C ARG A 83 10.20 0.94 2.62
N PRO A 84 11.37 0.32 2.36
CA PRO A 84 11.74 -0.09 1.01
C PRO A 84 10.76 -1.10 0.39
N GLU A 85 10.31 -2.09 1.17
CA GLU A 85 9.35 -3.11 0.73
C GLU A 85 7.98 -2.50 0.43
N ILE A 86 7.53 -1.57 1.28
CA ILE A 86 6.27 -0.84 1.08
C ILE A 86 6.34 0.00 -0.19
N GLU A 87 7.44 0.73 -0.40
CA GLU A 87 7.65 1.57 -1.58
C GLU A 87 7.72 0.72 -2.85
N GLN A 88 8.42 -0.42 -2.81
CA GLN A 88 8.49 -1.34 -3.95
C GLN A 88 7.08 -1.84 -4.33
N ALA A 89 6.29 -2.33 -3.37
CA ALA A 89 4.94 -2.83 -3.64
C ALA A 89 4.00 -1.73 -4.21
N TYR A 90 4.19 -0.48 -3.80
CA TYR A 90 3.44 0.64 -4.34
C TYR A 90 3.89 1.01 -5.77
N LEU A 91 5.19 1.01 -6.03
CA LEU A 91 5.83 1.56 -7.22
C LEU A 91 6.12 0.56 -8.35
N GLU A 92 5.87 -0.75 -8.19
CA GLU A 92 6.30 -1.76 -9.18
C GLU A 92 5.90 -1.48 -10.64
N LEU A 93 4.76 -0.83 -10.90
CA LEU A 93 4.36 -0.46 -12.26
C LEU A 93 5.12 0.76 -12.81
N THR A 94 5.58 1.66 -11.93
CA THR A 94 6.33 2.85 -12.31
C THR A 94 7.77 2.50 -12.70
N TRP A 95 8.40 1.52 -12.04
CA TRP A 95 9.81 1.21 -12.27
C TRP A 95 10.07 0.53 -13.63
N TYR A 96 9.16 -0.35 -14.08
CA TYR A 96 9.32 -1.08 -15.35
C TYR A 96 9.28 -0.16 -16.57
N LEU A 97 8.44 0.87 -16.55
CA LEU A 97 8.35 1.89 -17.62
C LEU A 97 9.64 2.74 -17.73
N SER A 98 10.27 3.07 -16.61
CA SER A 98 11.52 3.84 -16.58
C SER A 98 12.68 3.12 -17.26
N LEU A 99 12.78 1.79 -17.07
CA LEU A 99 13.86 0.97 -17.63
C LEU A 99 13.76 0.80 -19.15
N GLN A 100 12.55 0.74 -19.71
CA GLN A 100 12.39 0.59 -21.17
C GLN A 100 12.48 1.92 -21.93
N ALA A 101 12.13 3.05 -21.29
CA ALA A 101 12.06 4.33 -21.96
C ALA A 101 13.36 5.15 -21.93
N LYS A 102 14.38 4.80 -21.11
CA LYS A 102 15.51 5.70 -20.79
C LYS A 102 15.02 7.10 -20.38
N VAL A 103 13.89 7.18 -19.69
CA VAL A 103 13.34 8.42 -19.18
C VAL A 103 13.59 8.42 -17.68
N GLU A 104 14.35 9.41 -17.19
CA GLU A 104 14.38 9.72 -15.76
C GLU A 104 12.99 10.18 -15.36
N VAL A 105 12.28 9.34 -14.61
CA VAL A 105 11.02 9.74 -14.00
C VAL A 105 11.39 10.55 -12.76
N PRO A 106 11.00 11.83 -12.66
CA PRO A 106 11.16 12.56 -11.40
C PRO A 106 10.29 11.84 -10.38
N VAL A 107 10.93 11.18 -9.42
CA VAL A 107 10.28 10.64 -8.23
C VAL A 107 9.33 11.73 -7.72
N LEU A 108 8.04 11.40 -7.69
CA LEU A 108 6.96 12.28 -7.28
C LEU A 108 7.39 13.03 -6.01
N ALA A 109 7.50 14.35 -6.14
CA ALA A 109 7.62 15.26 -5.01
C ALA A 109 6.58 14.89 -3.95
N PRO A 110 6.90 15.00 -2.64
CA PRO A 110 6.01 14.56 -1.58
C PRO A 110 4.66 15.25 -1.75
N LEU A 111 3.60 14.43 -1.79
CA LEU A 111 2.21 14.86 -1.76
C LEU A 111 2.06 15.97 -0.73
N ARG A 112 1.94 17.20 -1.24
CA ARG A 112 1.73 18.40 -0.44
C ARG A 112 0.34 18.25 0.19
N LEU A 113 0.30 17.85 1.46
CA LEU A 113 -0.91 17.81 2.27
C LEU A 113 -1.54 19.21 2.23
N SER A 114 -2.60 19.40 1.46
CA SER A 114 -3.38 20.63 1.46
C SER A 114 -4.13 20.70 2.79
N ARG A 115 -3.57 21.45 3.74
CA ARG A 115 -4.35 22.02 4.84
C ARG A 115 -5.42 22.93 4.23
N THR A 116 -6.64 22.43 4.06
CA THR A 116 -7.80 23.31 3.95
C THR A 116 -8.05 23.91 5.32
N LEU A 117 -7.56 25.13 5.51
CA LEU A 117 -8.06 26.05 6.52
C LEU A 117 -9.57 26.21 6.31
N ARG A 118 -10.37 25.68 7.23
CA ARG A 118 -11.62 26.32 7.63
C ARG A 118 -11.49 26.70 9.09
N LYS A 119 -11.30 27.99 9.32
CA LYS A 119 -11.80 28.67 10.51
C LYS A 119 -12.66 29.79 9.99
N ASP A 120 -13.96 29.68 10.25
CA ASP A 120 -14.77 30.84 10.55
C ASP A 120 -14.20 31.56 11.79
#